data_AF-A0A0S8H1G5-F1
#
_entry.id   AF-A0A0S8H1G5-F1
#
_cell.length_a   1.000
_cell.length_b   1.000
_cell.length_c   1.000
_cell.angle_alpha   90.00
_cell.angle_beta   90.00
_cell.angle_gamma   90.00
#
_symmetry.space_group_name_H-M   'P 1'
#
loop_
_entity.id
_entity.type
_entity.pdbx_description
1 polymer ?
#
loop_
_entity_poly.entity_id
_entity_poly.type
_entity_poly.pdbx_seq_one_letter_code
_entity_poly.pdbx_strand_id
1 'polypeptide(L)'
;MFEKVAYRCPRCGFEISEQFKDGTSFVCTACSGAFRVMLDEKTGKVAFYEEAGKELPEPLYLPRGSIRALVGLAMAVSCWVLIFAARDVPSSLLSLMLTILGYYFAFRTKVAAASRIYDPSAREQAPLFLPGGAVRWLLILGFLASGLYLYARGGMKQVKYFEFFVILLGLVLGYVFGRISARGRGSGLYLLVNHVKGIVVLAAAALLTFLFVSGLYQQAAEHQLAVLCAVLSFYYGSRI
;
A
#
# COMPACT_ATOMS: atom_id res chain seq x y z
N MET A 1 -35.83 25.82 32.42
CA MET A 1 -35.89 24.35 32.27
C MET A 1 -35.24 24.04 30.93
N PHE A 2 -33.97 23.61 30.90
CA PHE A 2 -33.25 23.35 29.65
C PHE A 2 -33.62 21.95 29.16
N GLU A 3 -34.16 21.86 27.95
CA GLU A 3 -34.48 20.59 27.30
C GLU A 3 -33.18 19.81 27.06
N LYS A 4 -33.10 18.57 27.56
CA LYS A 4 -31.92 17.72 27.34
C LYS A 4 -31.91 17.28 25.88
N VAL A 5 -31.06 17.90 25.07
CA VAL A 5 -30.82 17.47 23.68
C VAL A 5 -29.97 16.19 23.73
N ALA A 6 -30.49 15.09 23.20
CA ALA A 6 -29.76 13.84 23.07
C ALA A 6 -29.01 13.83 21.72
N TYR A 7 -27.70 13.56 21.76
CA TYR A 7 -26.86 13.40 20.57
C TYR A 7 -26.59 11.93 20.29
N ARG A 8 -26.16 11.58 19.07
CA ARG A 8 -25.74 10.22 18.72
C ARG A 8 -24.30 10.20 18.28
N CYS A 9 -23.54 9.23 18.78
CA CYS A 9 -22.16 9.02 18.38
C CYS A 9 -22.08 8.73 16.87
N PRO A 10 -21.26 9.45 16.08
CA PRO A 10 -21.16 9.25 14.63
C PRO A 10 -20.69 7.85 14.22
N ARG A 11 -19.95 7.17 15.10
CA ARG A 11 -19.29 5.89 14.79
C ARG A 11 -20.13 4.67 15.16
N CYS A 12 -20.83 4.70 16.29
CA CYS A 12 -21.58 3.55 16.82
C CYS A 12 -23.06 3.82 17.09
N GLY A 13 -23.53 5.07 16.94
CA GLY A 13 -24.93 5.43 17.18
C GLY A 13 -25.34 5.51 18.65
N PHE A 14 -24.42 5.31 19.59
CA PHE A 14 -24.68 5.42 21.04
C PHE A 14 -25.23 6.81 21.41
N GLU A 15 -26.28 6.85 22.23
CA GLU A 15 -26.91 8.10 22.67
C GLU A 15 -26.08 8.78 23.77
N ILE A 16 -25.82 10.06 23.58
CA ILE A 16 -24.98 10.89 24.42
C ILE A 16 -25.86 12.00 25.00
N SER A 17 -25.98 12.04 26.32
CA SER A 17 -26.81 13.00 27.05
C SER A 17 -26.01 14.10 27.76
N GLU A 18 -24.71 14.22 27.44
CA GLU A 18 -23.84 15.26 27.98
C GLU A 18 -24.03 16.60 27.26
N GLN A 19 -23.94 17.70 28.02
CA GLN A 19 -23.89 19.04 27.47
C GLN A 19 -22.46 19.34 27.01
N PHE A 20 -22.31 19.61 25.71
CA PHE A 20 -21.02 19.96 25.12
C PHE A 20 -20.78 21.45 25.10
N LYS A 21 -19.51 21.85 25.25
CA LYS A 21 -19.03 23.20 24.93
C LYS A 21 -18.25 23.16 23.63
N ASP A 22 -18.23 24.27 22.92
CA ASP A 22 -17.49 24.36 21.65
C ASP A 22 -16.00 24.09 21.88
N GLY A 23 -15.39 23.31 20.99
CA GLY A 23 -13.99 22.90 21.07
C GLY A 23 -13.65 21.84 22.11
N THR A 24 -14.63 21.29 22.85
CA THR A 24 -14.36 20.21 23.82
C THR A 24 -14.09 18.87 23.14
N SER A 25 -13.15 18.10 23.68
CA SER A 25 -12.91 16.71 23.29
C SER A 25 -13.84 15.78 24.06
N PHE A 26 -14.53 14.91 23.36
CA PHE A 26 -15.45 13.90 23.87
C PHE A 26 -14.97 12.51 23.47
N VAL A 27 -14.93 11.58 24.43
CA VAL A 27 -14.61 10.17 24.18
C VAL A 27 -15.87 9.34 24.38
N CYS A 28 -16.32 8.65 23.33
CA CYS A 28 -17.50 7.81 23.41
C CYS A 28 -17.22 6.58 24.30
N THR A 29 -18.01 6.39 25.36
CA THR A 29 -17.86 5.27 26.29
C THR A 29 -18.13 3.90 25.66
N ALA A 30 -18.95 3.84 24.59
CA ALA A 30 -19.30 2.59 23.91
C ALA A 30 -18.25 2.12 22.88
N CYS A 31 -17.64 3.04 22.12
CA CYS A 31 -16.71 2.69 21.03
C CYS A 31 -15.28 3.21 21.24
N SER A 32 -15.02 3.95 22.31
CA SER A 32 -13.74 4.63 22.60
C SER A 32 -13.29 5.61 21.51
N GLY A 33 -14.17 6.01 20.59
CA GLY A 33 -13.87 7.03 19.59
C GLY A 33 -13.71 8.40 20.25
N ALA A 34 -12.61 9.09 19.97
CA ALA A 34 -12.37 10.47 20.39
C ALA A 34 -12.88 11.43 19.31
N PHE A 35 -13.73 12.36 19.71
CA PHE A 35 -14.34 13.35 18.84
C PHE A 35 -14.11 14.73 19.44
N ARG A 36 -13.85 15.73 18.62
CA ARG A 36 -13.91 17.11 19.06
C ARG A 36 -15.22 17.72 18.58
N VAL A 37 -15.83 18.49 19.47
CA VAL A 37 -17.15 19.07 19.25
C VAL A 37 -17.00 20.44 18.59
N MET A 38 -17.76 20.67 17.51
CA MET A 38 -18.00 22.01 16.96
C MET A 38 -19.46 22.38 17.17
N LEU A 39 -19.69 23.53 17.80
CA LEU A 39 -21.01 24.12 17.95
C LEU A 39 -21.16 25.27 16.97
N ASP A 40 -22.19 25.22 16.12
CA ASP A 40 -22.57 26.39 15.33
C ASP A 40 -23.36 27.36 16.22
N GLU A 41 -22.74 28.49 16.55
CA GLU A 41 -23.30 29.53 17.43
C GLU A 41 -24.64 30.09 16.93
N LYS A 42 -24.88 30.08 15.61
CA LYS A 42 -26.11 30.63 15.02
C LYS A 42 -27.26 29.63 15.00
N THR A 43 -26.97 28.36 14.80
CA THR A 43 -28.01 27.32 14.64
C THR A 43 -28.17 26.41 15.85
N GLY A 44 -27.24 26.46 16.81
CA GLY A 44 -27.19 25.54 17.94
C GLY A 44 -26.91 24.09 17.53
N LYS A 45 -26.51 23.84 16.28
CA LYS A 45 -26.22 22.50 15.78
C LYS A 45 -24.84 22.05 16.25
N VAL A 46 -24.75 20.78 16.60
CA VAL A 46 -23.53 20.14 17.09
C VAL A 46 -22.98 19.23 16.01
N ALA A 47 -21.73 19.46 15.61
CA ALA A 47 -20.99 18.57 14.74
C ALA A 47 -19.86 17.90 15.53
N PHE A 48 -19.63 16.63 15.24
CA PHE A 48 -18.51 15.88 15.79
C PHE A 48 -17.52 15.63 14.65
N TYR A 49 -16.26 15.97 14.87
CA TYR A 49 -15.17 15.51 14.01
C TYR A 49 -14.29 14.56 14.81
N GLU A 50 -13.89 13.44 14.21
CA GLU A 50 -13.01 12.49 14.87
C GLU A 50 -11.67 13.18 15.14
N GLU A 51 -11.33 13.33 16.42
CA GLU A 51 -10.05 13.89 16.81
C GLU A 51 -9.03 12.82 16.43
N ALA A 52 -8.13 13.13 15.50
CA ALA A 52 -7.07 12.22 15.12
C ALA A 52 -6.37 11.78 16.40
N GLY A 53 -6.62 10.53 16.81
CA GLY A 53 -6.25 10.07 18.14
C GLY A 53 -4.79 10.40 18.41
N LYS A 54 -4.47 10.91 19.62
CA LYS A 54 -3.09 11.25 20.02
C LYS A 54 -2.16 10.19 19.46
N GLU A 55 -1.38 10.58 18.47
CA GLU A 55 -0.52 9.65 17.75
C GLU A 55 0.45 9.10 18.78
N LEU A 56 0.27 7.83 19.15
CA LEU A 56 1.24 7.15 19.99
C LEU A 56 2.60 7.34 19.31
N PRO A 57 3.62 7.84 20.03
CA PRO A 57 4.93 8.07 19.44
C PRO A 57 5.39 6.76 18.81
N GLU A 58 5.77 6.82 17.54
CA GLU A 58 6.36 5.65 16.88
C GLU A 58 7.61 5.23 17.67
N PRO A 59 7.93 3.92 17.70
CA PRO A 59 9.12 3.45 18.38
C PRO A 59 10.34 4.23 17.88
N LEU A 60 11.23 4.61 18.81
CA LEU A 60 12.45 5.40 18.57
C LEU A 60 12.24 6.88 18.16
N TYR A 61 11.05 7.46 18.34
CA TYR A 61 10.76 8.88 18.02
C TYR A 61 11.06 9.27 16.56
N LEU A 62 11.09 8.30 15.66
CA LEU A 62 11.31 8.54 14.24
C LEU A 62 10.01 8.96 13.54
N PRO A 63 10.08 9.74 12.44
CA PRO A 63 8.93 10.07 11.61
C PRO A 63 8.18 8.82 11.13
N ARG A 64 6.87 8.94 10.90
CA ARG A 64 6.04 7.78 10.59
C ARG A 64 6.54 6.97 9.40
N GLY A 65 6.85 5.70 9.65
CA GLY A 65 7.32 4.76 8.61
C GLY A 65 8.82 4.85 8.27
N SER A 66 9.62 5.61 9.01
CA SER A 66 11.10 5.66 8.83
C SER A 66 11.73 4.28 9.03
N ILE A 67 11.34 3.57 10.09
CA ILE A 67 11.90 2.25 10.42
C ILE A 67 11.63 1.26 9.28
N ARG A 68 10.41 1.27 8.73
CA ARG A 68 10.06 0.42 7.59
C ARG A 68 10.89 0.76 6.35
N ALA A 69 11.23 2.05 6.15
CA ALA A 69 12.08 2.50 5.04
C ALA A 69 13.51 2.03 5.22
N LEU A 70 14.07 2.21 6.41
CA LEU A 70 15.42 1.79 6.75
C LEU A 70 15.57 0.27 6.64
N VAL A 71 14.65 -0.51 7.21
CA VAL A 71 14.68 -1.97 7.11
C VAL A 71 14.55 -2.42 5.65
N GLY A 72 13.61 -1.84 4.89
CA GLY A 72 13.43 -2.16 3.47
C GLY A 72 14.67 -1.87 2.63
N LEU A 73 15.29 -0.72 2.84
CA LEU A 73 16.52 -0.32 2.15
C LEU A 73 17.71 -1.19 2.56
N ALA A 74 17.88 -1.49 3.85
CA ALA A 74 18.96 -2.36 4.34
C ALA A 74 18.88 -3.77 3.72
N MET A 75 17.68 -4.34 3.63
CA MET A 75 17.47 -5.62 2.96
C MET A 75 17.78 -5.50 1.45
N ALA A 76 17.39 -4.39 0.80
CA ALA A 76 17.63 -4.20 -0.63
C ALA A 76 19.12 -4.05 -0.94
N VAL A 77 19.84 -3.26 -0.14
CA VAL A 77 21.30 -3.14 -0.21
C VAL A 77 21.96 -4.50 0.01
N SER A 78 21.50 -5.30 0.96
CA SER A 78 22.02 -6.65 1.19
C SER A 78 21.86 -7.54 -0.06
N CYS A 79 20.69 -7.49 -0.71
CA CYS A 79 20.48 -8.18 -2.00
C CYS A 79 21.46 -7.68 -3.07
N TRP A 80 21.58 -6.38 -3.25
CA TRP A 80 22.44 -5.80 -4.30
C TRP A 80 23.91 -6.14 -4.08
N VAL A 81 24.40 -6.05 -2.84
CA VAL A 81 25.78 -6.41 -2.49
C VAL A 81 26.04 -7.88 -2.82
N LEU A 82 25.13 -8.80 -2.47
CA LEU A 82 25.28 -10.22 -2.82
C LEU A 82 25.30 -10.44 -4.33
N ILE A 83 24.38 -9.80 -5.07
CA ILE A 83 24.30 -9.89 -6.54
C ILE A 83 25.60 -9.38 -7.18
N PHE A 84 26.06 -8.18 -6.81
CA PHE A 84 27.26 -7.58 -7.39
C PHE A 84 28.54 -8.32 -6.99
N ALA A 85 28.59 -8.91 -5.79
CA ALA A 85 29.66 -9.78 -5.35
C ALA A 85 29.64 -11.19 -6.00
N ALA A 86 28.71 -11.43 -6.94
CA ALA A 86 28.50 -12.73 -7.58
C ALA A 86 28.27 -13.87 -6.58
N ARG A 87 27.70 -13.56 -5.42
CA ARG A 87 27.29 -14.53 -4.41
C ARG A 87 25.83 -14.89 -4.61
N ASP A 88 25.49 -16.14 -4.30
CA ASP A 88 24.10 -16.57 -4.36
C ASP A 88 23.25 -15.86 -3.31
N VAL A 89 22.19 -15.21 -3.78
CA VAL A 89 21.18 -14.62 -2.91
C VAL A 89 20.29 -15.75 -2.38
N PRO A 90 20.08 -15.84 -1.06
CA PRO A 90 19.12 -16.78 -0.48
C PRO A 90 17.69 -16.53 -0.99
N SER A 91 16.96 -17.59 -1.30
CA SER A 91 15.56 -17.49 -1.77
C SER A 91 14.65 -16.81 -0.74
N SER A 92 14.90 -17.04 0.56
CA SER A 92 14.19 -16.36 1.65
C SER A 92 14.33 -14.84 1.60
N LEU A 93 15.51 -14.34 1.24
CA LEU A 93 15.76 -12.91 1.11
C LEU A 93 15.05 -12.33 -0.13
N LEU A 94 15.02 -13.05 -1.26
CA LEU A 94 14.25 -12.65 -2.44
C LEU A 94 12.74 -12.62 -2.15
N SER A 95 12.20 -13.61 -1.46
CA SER A 95 10.78 -13.65 -1.04
C SER A 95 10.42 -12.52 -0.08
N LEU A 96 11.27 -12.26 0.91
CA LEU A 96 11.12 -11.11 1.81
C LEU A 96 11.14 -9.79 1.04
N MET A 97 12.04 -9.68 0.06
CA MET A 97 12.15 -8.51 -0.78
C MET A 97 10.88 -8.27 -1.61
N LEU A 98 10.28 -9.32 -2.20
CA LEU A 98 8.99 -9.20 -2.89
C LEU A 98 7.88 -8.70 -1.96
N THR A 99 7.88 -9.15 -0.69
CA THR A 99 6.90 -8.68 0.30
C THR A 99 7.11 -7.21 0.64
N ILE A 100 8.36 -6.79 0.84
CA ILE A 100 8.72 -5.39 1.09
C ILE A 100 8.30 -4.52 -0.11
N LEU A 101 8.61 -4.94 -1.34
CA LEU A 101 8.25 -4.22 -2.56
C LEU A 101 6.72 -4.13 -2.69
N GLY A 102 6.01 -5.25 -2.54
CA GLY A 102 4.55 -5.29 -2.52
C GLY A 102 3.97 -4.30 -1.51
N TYR A 103 4.55 -4.22 -0.30
CA TYR A 103 4.16 -3.23 0.71
C TYR A 103 4.36 -1.79 0.23
N TYR A 104 5.55 -1.47 -0.28
CA TYR A 104 5.91 -0.13 -0.74
C TYR A 104 5.04 0.34 -1.90
N PHE A 105 4.72 -0.55 -2.82
CA PHE A 105 3.88 -0.24 -3.98
C PHE A 105 2.39 -0.21 -3.59
N ALA A 106 1.84 -1.23 -2.93
CA ALA A 106 0.38 -1.38 -2.76
C ALA A 106 -0.26 -0.58 -1.61
N PHE A 107 0.40 -0.41 -0.46
CA PHE A 107 -0.30 0.05 0.76
C PHE A 107 -0.23 1.55 1.03
N ARG A 108 0.78 2.24 0.49
CA ARG A 108 1.06 3.62 0.92
C ARG A 108 0.06 4.67 0.44
N THR A 109 -0.71 4.41 -0.62
CA THR A 109 -1.65 5.39 -1.19
C THR A 109 -3.03 5.38 -0.53
N LYS A 110 -3.41 4.31 0.20
CA LYS A 110 -4.75 4.22 0.82
C LYS A 110 -4.88 5.00 2.13
N VAL A 111 -3.77 5.32 2.80
CA VAL A 111 -3.80 6.09 4.05
C VAL A 111 -4.27 7.53 3.81
N ALA A 112 -3.93 8.14 2.67
CA ALA A 112 -4.41 9.45 2.26
C ALA A 112 -5.94 9.51 1.98
N ALA A 113 -6.59 8.37 1.72
CA ALA A 113 -8.02 8.30 1.42
C ALA A 113 -8.88 7.92 2.64
N ALA A 114 -8.26 7.54 3.77
CA ALA A 114 -8.96 7.06 4.97
C ALA A 114 -9.47 8.22 5.86
N SER A 115 -8.85 9.39 5.82
CA SER A 115 -9.39 10.60 6.45
C SER A 115 -10.35 11.27 5.49
N ARG A 116 -11.66 11.12 5.69
CA ARG A 116 -12.71 11.85 4.95
C ARG A 116 -12.70 13.38 5.18
N ILE A 117 -11.73 13.87 5.95
CA ILE A 117 -11.49 15.29 6.18
C ILE A 117 -10.21 15.63 5.41
N TYR A 118 -10.37 16.38 4.32
CA TYR A 118 -9.27 17.01 3.61
C TYR A 118 -8.73 18.12 4.51
N ASP A 119 -7.68 17.82 5.27
CA ASP A 119 -6.91 18.85 5.95
C ASP A 119 -5.82 19.34 4.97
N PRO A 120 -5.95 20.53 4.35
CA PRO A 120 -4.93 21.07 3.45
C PRO A 120 -3.60 21.36 4.15
N SER A 121 -3.56 21.33 5.50
CA SER A 121 -2.37 21.53 6.31
C SER A 121 -1.68 20.22 6.73
N ALA A 122 -2.36 19.07 6.61
CA ALA A 122 -1.79 17.75 6.87
C ALA A 122 -0.84 17.35 5.72
N ARG A 123 0.35 17.96 5.70
CA ARG A 123 1.47 17.42 4.93
C ARG A 123 1.73 16.00 5.42
N GLU A 124 1.56 15.01 4.56
CA GLU A 124 2.10 13.67 4.80
C GLU A 124 3.56 13.83 5.23
N GLN A 125 3.85 13.60 6.51
CA GLN A 125 5.23 13.69 7.00
C GLN A 125 6.02 12.62 6.28
N ALA A 126 6.88 13.07 5.37
CA ALA A 126 7.76 12.16 4.64
C ALA A 126 8.62 11.41 5.66
N PRO A 127 8.73 10.08 5.55
CA PRO A 127 9.38 9.22 6.54
C PRO A 127 10.88 9.48 6.71
N LEU A 128 11.47 10.45 6.01
CA LEU A 128 12.91 10.71 6.06
C LEU A 128 13.27 12.09 5.46
N PHE A 129 12.32 13.02 5.42
CA PHE A 129 12.42 14.28 4.66
C PHE A 129 12.70 14.13 3.15
N LEU A 130 12.69 12.91 2.61
CA LEU A 130 12.83 12.65 1.18
C LEU A 130 11.53 12.98 0.44
N PRO A 131 11.62 13.44 -0.83
CA PRO A 131 10.43 13.67 -1.64
C PRO A 131 9.61 12.38 -1.76
N GLY A 132 8.28 12.55 -1.75
CA GLY A 132 7.33 11.44 -1.82
C GLY A 132 7.66 10.50 -2.98
N GLY A 133 7.92 9.23 -2.66
CA GLY A 133 8.24 8.20 -3.65
C GLY A 133 9.72 8.02 -4.00
N ALA A 134 10.65 8.78 -3.40
CA ALA A 134 12.09 8.59 -3.64
C ALA A 134 12.55 7.16 -3.34
N VAL A 135 12.10 6.58 -2.21
CA VAL A 135 12.40 5.18 -1.83
C VAL A 135 11.93 4.20 -2.90
N ARG A 136 10.74 4.42 -3.50
CA ARG A 136 10.22 3.56 -4.57
C ARG A 136 11.12 3.62 -5.81
N TRP A 137 11.52 4.82 -6.23
CA TRP A 137 12.41 4.99 -7.37
C TRP A 137 13.79 4.38 -7.13
N LEU A 138 14.34 4.55 -5.93
CA LEU A 138 15.61 3.96 -5.54
C LEU A 138 15.54 2.43 -5.61
N LEU A 139 14.46 1.82 -5.10
CA LEU A 139 14.24 0.38 -5.22
C LEU A 139 14.10 -0.08 -6.69
N ILE A 140 13.30 0.62 -7.50
CA ILE A 140 13.13 0.29 -8.94
C ILE A 140 14.48 0.34 -9.66
N LEU A 141 15.22 1.44 -9.51
CA LEU A 141 16.49 1.65 -10.19
C LEU A 141 17.55 0.65 -9.71
N GLY A 142 17.63 0.39 -8.40
CA GLY A 142 18.57 -0.57 -7.82
C GLY A 142 18.32 -2.00 -8.31
N PHE A 143 17.07 -2.45 -8.34
CA PHE A 143 16.75 -3.76 -8.89
C PHE A 143 16.88 -3.82 -10.41
N LEU A 144 16.53 -2.76 -11.14
CA LEU A 144 16.75 -2.70 -12.59
C LEU A 144 18.25 -2.84 -12.93
N ALA A 145 19.12 -2.11 -12.23
CA ALA A 145 20.56 -2.22 -12.37
C ALA A 145 21.06 -3.63 -12.02
N SER A 146 20.55 -4.23 -10.94
CA SER A 146 20.89 -5.59 -10.52
C SER A 146 20.47 -6.64 -11.56
N GLY A 147 19.28 -6.50 -12.14
CA GLY A 147 18.77 -7.38 -13.19
C GLY A 147 19.58 -7.27 -14.48
N LEU A 148 19.93 -6.06 -14.90
CA LEU A 148 20.82 -5.83 -16.05
C LEU A 148 22.22 -6.43 -15.82
N TYR A 149 22.77 -6.28 -14.62
CA TYR A 149 24.05 -6.89 -14.26
C TYR A 149 24.00 -8.42 -14.30
N LEU A 150 22.96 -9.03 -13.73
CA LEU A 150 22.76 -10.49 -13.78
C LEU A 150 22.54 -11.00 -15.20
N TYR A 151 21.82 -10.24 -16.03
CA TYR A 151 21.64 -10.57 -17.44
C TYR A 151 22.97 -10.56 -18.20
N ALA A 152 23.79 -9.52 -18.02
CA ALA A 152 25.10 -9.41 -18.66
C ALA A 152 26.07 -10.53 -18.24
N ARG A 153 25.97 -11.02 -16.99
CA ARG A 153 26.76 -12.14 -16.46
C ARG A 153 26.19 -13.53 -16.78
N GLY A 154 25.02 -13.62 -17.43
CA GLY A 154 24.32 -14.88 -17.66
C GLY A 154 23.74 -15.54 -16.39
N GLY A 155 23.71 -14.82 -15.26
CA GLY A 155 23.17 -15.29 -13.98
C GLY A 155 21.63 -15.43 -13.98
N MET A 156 20.95 -14.80 -14.94
CA MET A 156 19.50 -14.91 -15.16
C MET A 156 19.03 -16.34 -15.50
N LYS A 157 19.94 -17.28 -15.78
CA LYS A 157 19.58 -18.69 -16.01
C LYS A 157 19.09 -19.39 -14.75
N GLN A 158 19.40 -18.88 -13.56
CA GLN A 158 18.88 -19.46 -12.34
C GLN A 158 17.41 -19.08 -12.17
N VAL A 159 16.55 -20.10 -12.05
CA VAL A 159 15.09 -19.98 -11.96
C VAL A 159 14.66 -18.97 -10.89
N LYS A 160 15.27 -19.00 -9.70
CA LYS A 160 14.95 -18.08 -8.59
C LYS A 160 15.09 -16.59 -8.95
N TYR A 161 16.09 -16.21 -9.75
CA TYR A 161 16.27 -14.82 -10.16
C TYR A 161 15.28 -14.45 -11.26
N PHE A 162 15.08 -15.35 -12.21
CA PHE A 162 14.12 -15.16 -13.29
C PHE A 162 12.71 -14.93 -12.72
N GLU A 163 12.23 -15.80 -11.82
CA GLU A 163 10.95 -15.65 -11.14
C GLU A 163 10.84 -14.32 -10.40
N PHE A 164 11.85 -13.99 -9.58
CA PHE A 164 11.88 -12.73 -8.83
C PHE A 164 11.75 -11.51 -9.76
N PHE A 165 12.55 -11.44 -10.82
CA PHE A 165 12.56 -10.30 -11.74
C PHE A 165 11.31 -10.23 -12.60
N VAL A 166 10.72 -11.36 -12.99
CA VAL A 166 9.45 -11.40 -13.74
C VAL A 166 8.29 -10.90 -12.88
N ILE A 167 8.20 -11.35 -11.63
CA ILE A 167 7.20 -10.87 -10.66
C ILE A 167 7.39 -9.37 -10.39
N LEU A 168 8.64 -8.94 -10.15
CA LEU A 168 8.98 -7.54 -9.94
C LEU A 168 8.64 -6.66 -11.15
N LEU A 169 8.95 -7.12 -12.36
CA LEU A 169 8.64 -6.42 -13.59
C LEU A 169 7.13 -6.24 -13.74
N GLY A 170 6.35 -7.29 -13.47
CA GLY A 170 4.88 -7.19 -13.41
C GLY A 170 4.44 -6.06 -12.48
N LEU A 171 4.91 -6.06 -11.23
CA LEU A 171 4.58 -5.03 -10.23
C LEU A 171 4.95 -3.61 -10.69
N VAL A 172 6.16 -3.42 -11.23
CA VAL A 172 6.65 -2.11 -11.69
C VAL A 172 5.87 -1.61 -12.90
N LEU A 173 5.62 -2.49 -13.88
CA LEU A 173 4.79 -2.16 -15.05
C LEU A 173 3.38 -1.78 -14.62
N GLY A 174 2.82 -2.50 -13.64
CA GLY A 174 1.54 -2.16 -13.03
C GLY A 174 1.55 -0.76 -12.45
N TYR A 175 2.55 -0.44 -11.62
CA TYR A 175 2.70 0.88 -11.01
C TYR A 175 2.81 2.01 -12.04
N VAL A 176 3.63 1.82 -13.08
CA VAL A 176 3.79 2.80 -14.16
C VAL A 176 2.48 2.97 -14.93
N PHE A 177 1.79 1.87 -15.25
CA PHE A 177 0.49 1.88 -15.91
C PHE A 177 -0.55 2.64 -15.07
N GLY A 178 -0.69 2.33 -13.79
CA GLY A 178 -1.63 3.02 -12.88
C GLY A 178 -1.41 4.53 -12.86
N ARG A 179 -0.14 4.96 -12.81
CA ARG A 179 0.24 6.38 -12.81
C ARG A 179 -0.07 7.09 -14.13
N ILE A 180 0.16 6.43 -15.27
CA ILE A 180 -0.15 7.01 -16.59
C ILE A 180 -1.67 7.06 -16.81
N SER A 181 -2.37 5.97 -16.49
CA SER A 181 -3.83 5.88 -16.66
C SER A 181 -4.62 6.76 -15.70
N ALA A 182 -4.02 7.20 -14.59
CA ALA A 182 -4.65 8.16 -13.67
C ALA A 182 -5.04 9.49 -14.36
N ARG A 183 -4.37 9.87 -15.46
CA ARG A 183 -4.70 11.06 -16.26
C ARG A 183 -5.97 10.89 -17.10
N GLY A 184 -6.41 9.66 -17.37
CA GLY A 184 -7.59 9.33 -18.19
C GLY A 184 -8.84 8.97 -17.39
N ARG A 185 -8.86 9.23 -16.07
CA ARG A 185 -10.00 8.94 -15.19
C ARG A 185 -11.24 9.71 -15.67
N GLY A 186 -12.28 8.98 -16.08
CA GLY A 186 -13.55 9.54 -16.53
C GLY A 186 -13.98 9.09 -17.93
N SER A 187 -13.09 8.50 -18.73
CA SER A 187 -13.46 7.95 -20.04
C SER A 187 -14.10 6.56 -19.92
N GLY A 188 -15.09 6.27 -20.77
CA GLY A 188 -15.69 4.92 -20.87
C GLY A 188 -14.67 3.85 -21.27
N LEU A 189 -13.67 4.21 -22.09
CA LEU A 189 -12.55 3.34 -22.44
C LEU A 189 -11.71 2.94 -21.22
N TYR A 190 -11.43 3.87 -20.29
CA TYR A 190 -10.72 3.56 -19.05
C TYR A 190 -11.51 2.57 -18.17
N LEU A 191 -12.84 2.70 -18.12
CA LEU A 191 -13.68 1.75 -17.39
C LEU A 191 -13.62 0.35 -18.03
N LEU A 192 -13.76 0.26 -19.35
CA LEU A 192 -13.68 -1.00 -20.08
C LEU A 192 -12.31 -1.68 -19.91
N VAL A 193 -11.21 -0.94 -20.04
CA VAL A 193 -9.86 -1.46 -19.80
C VAL A 193 -9.72 -2.01 -18.38
N ASN A 194 -10.30 -1.35 -17.38
CA ASN A 194 -10.28 -1.84 -16.00
C ASN A 194 -11.11 -3.12 -15.80
N HIS A 195 -12.26 -3.25 -16.48
CA HIS A 195 -13.05 -4.49 -16.45
C HIS A 195 -12.30 -5.65 -17.11
N VAL A 196 -11.77 -5.45 -18.32
CA VAL A 196 -10.99 -6.47 -19.03
C VAL A 196 -9.81 -6.91 -18.19
N LYS A 197 -9.04 -5.96 -17.64
CA LYS A 197 -7.93 -6.24 -16.74
C LYS A 197 -8.39 -7.06 -15.51
N GLY A 198 -9.52 -6.69 -14.90
CA GLY A 198 -10.09 -7.42 -13.77
C GLY A 198 -10.45 -8.86 -14.12
N ILE A 199 -11.08 -9.09 -15.28
CA ILE A 199 -11.44 -10.43 -15.75
C ILE A 199 -10.19 -11.27 -16.01
N VAL A 200 -9.19 -10.72 -16.70
CA VAL A 200 -7.91 -11.42 -16.97
C VAL A 200 -7.24 -11.86 -15.66
N VAL A 201 -7.25 -11.00 -14.65
CA VAL A 201 -6.62 -11.28 -13.35
C VAL A 201 -7.41 -12.31 -12.55
N LEU A 202 -8.74 -12.24 -12.57
CA LEU A 202 -9.59 -13.26 -11.95
C LEU A 202 -9.40 -14.62 -12.61
N ALA A 203 -9.32 -14.66 -13.95
CA ALA A 203 -9.03 -15.89 -14.68
C ALA A 203 -7.64 -16.45 -14.34
N ALA A 204 -6.60 -15.60 -14.31
CA ALA A 204 -5.25 -16.00 -13.92
C ALA A 204 -5.19 -16.52 -12.47
N ALA A 205 -5.88 -15.86 -11.53
CA ALA A 205 -5.96 -16.30 -10.14
C ALA A 205 -6.71 -17.63 -9.99
N ALA A 206 -7.83 -17.80 -10.70
CA ALA A 206 -8.59 -19.04 -10.72
C ALA A 206 -7.75 -20.19 -11.30
N LEU A 207 -7.04 -19.94 -12.41
CA LEU A 207 -6.14 -20.92 -13.03
C LEU A 207 -4.99 -21.32 -12.08
N LEU A 208 -4.31 -20.36 -11.46
CA LEU A 208 -3.25 -20.66 -10.48
C LEU A 208 -3.80 -21.47 -9.32
N THR A 209 -4.95 -21.07 -8.76
CA THR A 209 -5.60 -21.78 -7.67
C THR A 209 -5.92 -23.22 -8.06
N PHE A 210 -6.48 -23.41 -9.26
CA PHE A 210 -6.77 -24.74 -9.81
C PHE A 210 -5.50 -25.58 -9.97
N LEU A 211 -4.42 -25.03 -10.55
CA LEU A 211 -3.15 -25.74 -10.74
C LEU A 211 -2.52 -26.18 -9.41
N PHE A 212 -2.57 -25.34 -8.39
CA PHE A 212 -2.05 -25.67 -7.06
C PHE A 212 -2.91 -26.71 -6.33
N VAL A 213 -4.24 -26.54 -6.33
CA VAL A 213 -5.17 -27.45 -5.63
C VAL A 213 -5.20 -28.83 -6.30
N SER A 214 -5.13 -28.90 -7.62
CA SER A 214 -5.12 -30.16 -8.37
C SER A 214 -3.76 -30.86 -8.38
N GLY A 215 -2.69 -30.22 -7.90
CA GLY A 215 -1.32 -30.74 -7.99
C GLY A 215 -0.70 -30.68 -9.40
N LEU A 216 -1.42 -30.16 -10.40
CA LEU A 216 -0.96 -30.06 -11.79
C LEU A 216 0.15 -29.01 -11.98
N TYR A 217 0.43 -28.18 -10.98
CA TYR A 217 1.55 -27.22 -11.02
C TYR A 217 2.90 -27.90 -11.31
N GLN A 218 3.08 -29.17 -10.95
CA GLN A 218 4.32 -29.92 -11.23
C GLN A 218 4.52 -30.20 -12.73
N GLN A 219 3.44 -30.22 -13.51
CA GLN A 219 3.49 -30.42 -14.97
C GLN A 219 3.57 -29.10 -15.73
N ALA A 220 3.20 -27.99 -15.08
CA ALA A 220 3.31 -26.66 -15.66
C ALA A 220 4.77 -26.25 -15.74
N ALA A 221 5.16 -25.66 -16.86
CA ALA A 221 6.52 -25.15 -16.98
C ALA A 221 6.71 -23.94 -16.05
N GLU A 222 7.85 -23.87 -15.35
CA GLU A 222 8.13 -22.84 -14.33
C GLU A 222 7.91 -21.40 -14.84
N HIS A 223 8.25 -21.14 -16.11
CA HIS A 223 8.03 -19.84 -16.75
C HIS A 223 6.54 -19.46 -16.85
N GLN A 224 5.63 -20.43 -17.02
CA GLN A 224 4.20 -20.17 -17.07
C GLN A 224 3.68 -19.73 -15.70
N LEU A 225 4.13 -20.38 -14.63
CA LEU A 225 3.79 -20.00 -13.26
C LEU A 225 4.33 -18.59 -12.94
N ALA A 226 5.57 -18.30 -13.32
CA ALA A 226 6.17 -16.98 -13.16
C ALA A 226 5.37 -15.88 -13.88
N VAL A 227 4.95 -16.13 -15.12
CA VAL A 227 4.12 -15.19 -15.91
C VAL A 227 2.76 -14.97 -15.26
N LEU A 228 2.08 -16.02 -14.80
CA LEU A 228 0.79 -15.87 -14.09
C LEU A 228 0.96 -15.04 -12.80
N CYS A 229 2.01 -15.30 -12.02
CA CYS A 229 2.35 -14.50 -10.85
C CYS A 229 2.68 -13.03 -11.20
N ALA A 230 3.32 -12.79 -12.35
CA ALA A 230 3.58 -11.43 -12.84
C ALA A 230 2.30 -10.71 -13.27
N VAL A 231 1.33 -11.41 -13.87
CA VAL A 231 0.00 -10.85 -14.20
C VAL A 231 -0.73 -10.41 -12.93
N LEU A 232 -0.72 -11.24 -11.88
CA LEU A 232 -1.29 -10.85 -10.58
C LEU A 232 -0.56 -9.65 -9.99
N SER A 233 0.77 -9.67 -10.00
CA SER A 233 1.62 -8.58 -9.47
C SER A 233 1.39 -7.26 -10.22
N PHE A 234 1.24 -7.33 -11.55
CA PHE A 234 0.86 -6.21 -12.39
C PHE A 234 -0.47 -5.61 -11.98
N TYR A 235 -1.49 -6.44 -11.71
CA TYR A 235 -2.78 -5.93 -11.27
C TYR A 235 -2.67 -5.15 -9.95
N TYR A 236 -1.98 -5.70 -8.96
CA TYR A 236 -1.75 -5.02 -7.69
C TYR A 236 -0.99 -3.71 -7.87
N GLY A 237 0.04 -3.69 -8.72
CA GLY A 237 0.75 -2.46 -9.08
C GLY A 237 -0.15 -1.43 -9.78
N SER A 238 -1.05 -1.88 -10.66
CA SER A 238 -1.91 -1.01 -11.47
C SER A 238 -3.07 -0.35 -10.70
N ARG A 239 -3.29 -0.74 -9.45
CA ARG A 239 -4.34 -0.19 -8.58
C ARG A 239 -3.85 0.96 -7.70
N ILE A 240 -2.62 1.42 -7.90
CA ILE A 240 -1.97 2.54 -7.21
C ILE A 240 -2.33 3.86 -7.92
#